data_AF-A0A7S3M224-F1
#
_entry.id   AF-A0A7S3M224-F1
#
_cell.length_a   1.000
_cell.length_b   1.000
_cell.length_c   1.000
_cell.angle_alpha   90.00
_cell.angle_beta   90.00
_cell.angle_gamma   90.00
#
_symmetry.space_group_name_H-M   'P 1'
#
loop_
_entity.id
_entity.type
_entity.pdbx_description
1 polymer ?
#
loop_
_entity_poly.entity_id
_entity_poly.type
_entity_poly.pdbx_seq_one_letter_code
_entity_poly.pdbx_strand_id
1 'polypeptide(L)'
;GTLEGVTVVEGEVEGASCVRAEWRIGNLSTKLRGCMGRALVSSPFTAAGFEDLRMMICPEGKDAAAKGPRSRKQKELYAKKVMDGPLDGCLKLKAPSSSSGTAQAIQYYLKVGPKRMGPFKHDFAESTVSG
;
A
#
# COMPACT_ATOMS: atom_id res chain seq x y z
N GLY A 1 14.28 17.73 8.37
CA GLY A 1 12.96 17.09 8.49
C GLY A 1 12.79 16.14 7.34
N THR A 2 12.33 14.92 7.58
CA THR A 2 12.09 13.95 6.49
C THR A 2 10.75 14.23 5.83
N LEU A 3 10.77 14.34 4.50
CA LEU A 3 9.61 14.67 3.68
C LEU A 3 8.55 13.57 3.80
N GLU A 4 7.30 13.97 4.01
CA GLU A 4 6.14 13.08 3.96
C GLU A 4 5.79 12.80 2.48
N GLY A 5 5.31 11.58 2.18
CA GLY A 5 4.90 11.19 0.84
C GLY A 5 5.70 10.03 0.27
N VAL A 6 5.54 9.80 -1.03
CA VAL A 6 6.28 8.78 -1.76
C VAL A 6 7.56 9.38 -2.31
N THR A 7 8.66 8.69 -2.12
CA THR A 7 9.95 8.98 -2.75
C THR A 7 10.39 7.77 -3.55
N VAL A 8 10.95 8.00 -4.72
CA VAL A 8 11.49 6.94 -5.59
C VAL A 8 12.95 7.25 -5.84
N VAL A 9 13.81 6.29 -5.52
CA VAL A 9 15.26 6.40 -5.67
C VAL A 9 15.82 5.11 -6.23
N GLU A 10 16.98 5.19 -6.87
CA GLU A 10 17.78 4.00 -7.15
C GLU A 10 18.30 3.40 -5.83
N GLY A 11 18.45 2.08 -5.80
CA GLY A 11 18.95 1.38 -4.64
C GLY A 11 19.47 0.00 -5.00
N GLU A 12 19.93 -0.70 -3.98
CA GLU A 12 20.48 -2.05 -4.13
C GLU A 12 19.84 -2.96 -3.09
N VAL A 13 19.47 -4.17 -3.52
CA VAL A 13 19.00 -5.23 -2.63
C VAL A 13 19.72 -6.51 -3.03
N GLU A 14 20.46 -7.09 -2.07
CA GLU A 14 21.16 -8.37 -2.25
C GLU A 14 22.13 -8.38 -3.46
N GLY A 15 22.85 -7.28 -3.68
CA GLY A 15 23.79 -7.15 -4.80
C GLY A 15 23.15 -6.75 -6.13
N ALA A 16 21.82 -6.67 -6.20
CA ALA A 16 21.10 -6.32 -7.42
C ALA A 16 20.61 -4.87 -7.37
N SER A 17 20.89 -4.11 -8.45
CA SER A 17 20.31 -2.78 -8.66
C SER A 17 18.79 -2.86 -8.76
N CYS A 18 18.11 -1.92 -8.12
CA CYS A 18 16.66 -1.87 -8.05
C CYS A 18 16.15 -0.42 -7.95
N VAL A 19 14.85 -0.25 -8.20
CA VAL A 19 14.14 1.00 -7.88
C VAL A 19 13.46 0.83 -6.52
N ARG A 20 13.77 1.70 -5.57
CA ARG A 20 13.16 1.73 -4.25
C ARG A 20 12.12 2.84 -4.17
N ALA A 21 10.86 2.47 -4.06
CA ALA A 21 9.77 3.37 -3.67
C ALA A 21 9.55 3.29 -2.15
N GLU A 22 9.62 4.42 -1.46
CA GLU A 22 9.37 4.53 -0.02
C GLU A 22 8.24 5.51 0.25
N TRP A 23 7.19 5.03 0.93
CA TRP A 23 6.07 5.86 1.38
C TRP A 23 6.18 6.16 2.87
N ARG A 24 6.46 7.43 3.20
CA ARG A 24 6.45 7.94 4.57
C ARG A 24 5.10 8.57 4.87
N ILE A 25 4.50 8.16 5.98
CA ILE A 25 3.17 8.61 6.41
C ILE A 25 3.31 9.27 7.78
N GLY A 26 3.14 10.58 7.82
CA GLY A 26 3.03 11.33 9.07
C GLY A 26 1.67 11.09 9.72
N ASN A 27 1.63 11.09 11.05
CA ASN A 27 0.41 10.99 11.84
C ASN A 27 -0.49 9.81 11.42
N LEU A 28 0.11 8.62 11.21
CA LEU A 28 -0.57 7.44 10.66
C LEU A 28 -1.89 7.12 11.37
N SER A 29 -1.90 7.07 12.71
CA SER A 29 -3.13 6.76 13.47
C SER A 29 -4.24 7.78 13.22
N THR A 30 -3.92 9.07 13.14
CA THR A 30 -4.89 10.12 12.82
C THR A 30 -5.47 9.94 11.41
N LYS A 31 -4.60 9.65 10.43
CA LYS A 31 -5.03 9.42 9.03
C LYS A 31 -5.91 8.18 8.90
N LEU A 32 -5.51 7.06 9.52
CA LEU A 32 -6.30 5.84 9.53
C LEU A 32 -7.66 6.07 10.19
N ARG A 33 -7.71 6.75 11.34
CA ARG A 33 -8.97 7.13 11.99
C ARG A 33 -9.86 7.94 11.04
N GLY A 34 -9.30 8.97 10.38
CA GLY A 34 -10.02 9.80 9.41
C GLY A 34 -10.53 9.03 8.19
N CYS A 35 -9.81 8.00 7.75
CA CYS A 35 -10.22 7.11 6.67
C CYS A 35 -11.41 6.21 7.05
N MET A 36 -11.70 6.04 8.35
CA MET A 36 -12.84 5.24 8.85
C MET A 36 -12.87 3.85 8.20
N GLY A 37 -11.78 3.09 8.35
CA GLY A 37 -11.62 1.74 7.80
C GLY A 37 -11.43 1.66 6.29
N ARG A 38 -11.54 2.77 5.55
CA ARG A 38 -11.16 2.81 4.13
C ARG A 38 -9.65 2.74 3.97
N ALA A 39 -9.22 2.31 2.79
CA ALA A 39 -7.80 2.27 2.46
C ALA A 39 -7.18 3.69 2.49
N LEU A 40 -6.02 3.81 3.13
CA LEU A 40 -5.15 4.97 2.94
C LEU A 40 -4.34 4.72 1.67
N VAL A 41 -4.34 5.67 0.74
CA VAL A 41 -3.70 5.52 -0.58
C VAL A 41 -2.59 6.56 -0.72
N SER A 42 -1.45 6.15 -1.25
CA SER A 42 -0.34 7.03 -1.54
C SER A 42 -0.64 7.96 -2.72
N SER A 43 0.17 9.02 -2.87
CA SER A 43 0.31 9.68 -4.17
C SER A 43 0.79 8.68 -5.22
N PRO A 44 0.42 8.85 -6.49
CA PRO A 44 0.92 8.00 -7.56
C PRO A 44 2.43 8.17 -7.75
N PHE A 45 3.10 7.12 -8.20
CA PHE A 45 4.54 7.13 -8.48
C PHE A 45 4.87 6.22 -9.66
N THR A 46 6.06 6.41 -10.23
CA THR A 46 6.58 5.59 -11.33
C THR A 46 7.73 4.72 -10.80
N ALA A 47 7.67 3.41 -11.02
CA ALA A 47 8.75 2.49 -10.68
C ALA A 47 8.68 1.22 -11.53
N ALA A 48 9.83 0.62 -11.81
CA ALA A 48 9.94 -0.65 -12.55
C ALA A 48 9.19 -0.68 -13.89
N GLY A 49 9.14 0.44 -14.61
CA GLY A 49 8.45 0.57 -15.90
C GLY A 49 6.94 0.82 -15.80
N PHE A 50 6.37 0.86 -14.60
CA PHE A 50 4.96 1.19 -14.38
C PHE A 50 4.80 2.66 -13.99
N GLU A 51 3.85 3.33 -14.62
CA GLU A 51 3.35 4.65 -14.23
C GLU A 51 2.13 4.51 -13.30
N ASP A 52 1.73 5.59 -12.61
CA ASP A 52 0.56 5.65 -11.72
C ASP A 52 0.44 4.50 -10.70
N LEU A 53 1.58 3.94 -10.25
CA LEU A 53 1.60 2.96 -9.16
C LEU A 53 1.14 3.63 -7.87
N ARG A 54 0.42 2.87 -7.03
CA ARG A 54 -0.05 3.35 -5.73
C ARG A 54 0.15 2.29 -4.65
N MET A 55 0.62 2.72 -3.49
CA MET A 55 0.63 1.90 -2.29
C MET A 55 -0.65 2.16 -1.50
N MET A 56 -1.24 1.10 -0.94
CA MET A 56 -2.48 1.17 -0.17
C MET A 56 -2.35 0.44 1.16
N ILE A 57 -2.58 1.14 2.27
CA ILE A 57 -2.78 0.51 3.57
C ILE A 57 -4.28 0.24 3.72
N CYS A 58 -4.66 -1.03 3.81
CA CYS A 58 -6.04 -1.48 3.97
C CYS A 58 -6.25 -2.03 5.39
N PRO A 59 -6.93 -1.28 6.28
CA PRO A 59 -7.35 -1.79 7.59
C PRO A 59 -8.35 -2.94 7.43
N GLU A 60 -8.27 -3.94 8.30
CA GLU A 60 -9.23 -5.06 8.46
C GLU A 60 -9.34 -6.08 7.29
N GLY A 61 -8.36 -6.19 6.40
CA GLY A 61 -8.27 -7.31 5.44
C GLY A 61 -9.32 -7.29 4.31
N LYS A 62 -9.32 -8.35 3.47
CA LYS A 62 -9.67 -8.32 2.03
C LYS A 62 -11.01 -7.70 1.61
N ASP A 63 -12.04 -7.65 2.47
CA ASP A 63 -13.39 -7.17 2.09
C ASP A 63 -13.89 -5.92 2.84
N ALA A 64 -13.21 -5.51 3.92
CA ALA A 64 -13.67 -4.40 4.78
C ALA A 64 -13.25 -3.01 4.24
N ALA A 65 -12.14 -2.95 3.48
CA ALA A 65 -11.54 -1.69 3.02
C ALA A 65 -12.46 -0.85 2.12
N ALA A 66 -13.48 -1.45 1.51
CA ALA A 66 -14.44 -0.75 0.64
C ALA A 66 -15.61 -0.11 1.40
N LYS A 67 -16.02 -0.66 2.54
CA LYS A 67 -17.31 -0.28 3.17
C LYS A 67 -17.19 0.39 4.54
N GLY A 68 -16.04 0.31 5.20
CA GLY A 68 -15.77 0.98 6.48
C GLY A 68 -16.78 0.65 7.60
N PRO A 69 -16.56 1.16 8.83
CA PRO A 69 -17.50 1.05 9.93
C PRO A 69 -18.78 1.84 9.65
N ARG A 70 -19.94 1.18 9.69
CA ARG A 70 -21.25 1.82 9.42
C ARG A 70 -21.97 2.26 10.69
N SER A 71 -21.88 1.49 11.78
CA SER A 71 -22.51 1.84 13.06
C SER A 71 -21.58 2.65 13.98
N ARG A 72 -22.17 3.41 14.92
CA ARG A 72 -21.41 4.15 15.94
C ARG A 72 -20.48 3.23 16.74
N LYS A 73 -21.00 2.08 17.18
CA LYS A 73 -20.22 1.05 17.90
C LYS A 73 -19.03 0.54 17.07
N GLN A 74 -19.22 0.32 15.77
CA GLN A 74 -18.12 -0.09 14.89
C GLN A 74 -17.07 1.01 14.73
N LYS A 75 -17.49 2.28 14.61
CA LYS A 75 -16.56 3.43 14.51
C LYS A 75 -15.73 3.60 15.79
N GLU A 76 -16.35 3.48 16.96
CA GLU A 76 -15.68 3.54 18.26
C GLU A 76 -14.68 2.39 18.42
N LEU A 77 -15.06 1.16 18.05
CA LEU A 77 -14.16 0.01 18.08
C LEU A 77 -12.97 0.19 17.13
N TYR A 78 -13.22 0.67 15.91
CA TYR A 78 -12.17 0.96 14.94
C TYR A 78 -11.21 2.03 15.46
N ALA A 79 -11.73 3.14 16.00
CA ALA A 79 -10.92 4.20 16.58
C ALA A 79 -10.04 3.69 17.72
N LYS A 80 -10.58 2.79 18.56
CA LYS A 80 -9.83 2.11 19.61
C LYS A 80 -8.69 1.26 19.03
N LYS A 81 -8.96 0.40 18.05
CA LYS A 81 -7.92 -0.42 17.38
C LYS A 81 -6.82 0.42 16.74
N VAL A 82 -7.16 1.55 16.12
CA VAL A 82 -6.19 2.45 15.48
C VAL A 82 -5.26 3.13 16.49
N MET A 83 -5.73 3.39 17.71
CA MET A 83 -4.95 4.05 18.76
C MET A 83 -4.19 3.07 19.63
N ASP A 84 -4.89 2.05 20.10
CA ASP A 84 -4.42 1.17 21.18
C ASP A 84 -3.92 -0.18 20.63
N GLY A 85 -4.31 -0.51 19.39
CA GLY A 85 -4.03 -1.81 18.78
C GLY A 85 -4.81 -2.99 19.39
N PRO A 86 -4.60 -4.21 18.86
CA PRO A 86 -3.99 -4.45 17.55
C PRO A 86 -4.92 -4.01 16.42
N LEU A 87 -4.32 -3.46 15.35
CA LEU A 87 -5.01 -3.17 14.10
C LEU A 87 -4.53 -4.14 13.03
N ASP A 88 -5.40 -5.05 12.61
CA ASP A 88 -5.14 -5.91 11.46
C ASP A 88 -5.25 -5.11 10.16
N GLY A 89 -4.43 -5.48 9.17
CA GLY A 89 -4.46 -4.84 7.87
C GLY A 89 -3.48 -5.47 6.89
N CYS A 90 -3.46 -4.94 5.67
CA CYS A 90 -2.50 -5.33 4.65
C CYS A 90 -2.01 -4.11 3.88
N LEU A 91 -0.80 -4.22 3.32
CA LEU A 91 -0.27 -3.29 2.34
C LEU A 91 -0.49 -3.90 0.96
N LYS A 92 -1.11 -3.15 0.05
CA LYS A 92 -1.33 -3.54 -1.34
C LYS A 92 -0.56 -2.61 -2.26
N LEU A 93 -0.03 -3.16 -3.34
CA LEU A 93 0.49 -2.40 -4.48
C LEU A 93 -0.57 -2.44 -5.58
N LYS A 94 -1.06 -1.28 -5.99
CA LYS A 94 -2.00 -1.12 -7.09
C LYS A 94 -1.23 -0.60 -8.30
N ALA A 95 -1.28 -1.34 -9.39
CA ALA A 95 -0.83 -0.87 -10.70
C ALA A 95 -2.05 -0.44 -11.54
N PRO A 96 -1.90 0.55 -12.44
CA PRO A 96 -2.91 0.81 -13.44
C PRO A 96 -2.99 -0.37 -14.41
N SER A 97 -4.15 -0.54 -15.05
CA SER A 97 -4.26 -1.45 -16.18
C SER A 97 -3.33 -0.97 -17.30
N SER A 98 -2.28 -1.73 -17.60
CA SER A 98 -1.34 -1.39 -18.67
C SER A 98 -2.06 -1.37 -20.02
N SER A 99 -2.11 -0.22 -20.68
CA SER A 99 -2.63 -0.09 -22.04
C SER A 99 -1.68 -0.68 -23.10
N SER A 100 -0.45 -1.03 -22.73
CA SER A 100 0.64 -1.39 -23.65
C SER A 100 0.69 -2.87 -24.08
N GLY A 101 -0.30 -3.70 -23.71
CA GLY A 101 -0.43 -5.09 -24.20
C GLY A 101 0.72 -6.05 -23.87
N THR A 102 1.72 -5.61 -23.10
CA THR A 102 2.87 -6.43 -22.69
C THR A 102 2.71 -6.79 -21.22
N ALA A 103 2.65 -8.09 -20.92
CA ALA A 103 2.63 -8.60 -19.56
C ALA A 103 3.92 -8.17 -18.86
N GLN A 104 3.82 -7.16 -17.99
CA GLN A 104 4.94 -6.74 -17.16
C GLN A 104 4.80 -7.46 -15.81
N ALA A 105 5.62 -8.49 -15.61
CA ALA A 105 5.78 -9.10 -14.30
C ALA A 105 6.76 -8.26 -13.47
N ILE A 106 6.36 -7.88 -12.26
CA ILE A 106 7.26 -7.23 -11.30
C ILE A 106 7.75 -8.25 -10.26
N GLN A 107 9.04 -8.21 -9.95
CA GLN A 107 9.60 -8.83 -8.76
C GLN A 107 9.98 -7.74 -7.76
N TYR A 108 9.56 -7.88 -6.51
CA TYR A 108 9.82 -6.86 -5.49
C TYR A 108 9.95 -7.43 -4.08
N TYR A 109 10.66 -6.70 -3.24
CA TYR A 109 10.65 -6.87 -1.80
C TYR A 109 9.79 -5.79 -1.16
N LEU A 110 9.02 -6.15 -0.13
CA LEU A 110 8.21 -5.22 0.64
C LEU A 110 8.83 -5.01 2.02
N LYS A 111 8.85 -3.77 2.50
CA LYS A 111 9.33 -3.45 3.84
C LYS A 111 8.29 -2.61 4.60
N VAL A 112 7.99 -2.99 5.84
CA VAL A 112 7.15 -2.24 6.77
C VAL A 112 7.92 -2.07 8.08
N GLY A 113 8.34 -0.83 8.36
CA GLY A 113 9.30 -0.57 9.44
C GLY A 113 10.59 -1.38 9.22
N PRO A 114 11.08 -2.15 10.20
CA PRO A 114 12.28 -2.97 10.02
C PRO A 114 12.01 -4.31 9.30
N LYS A 115 10.74 -4.74 9.18
CA LYS A 115 10.40 -6.08 8.67
C LYS A 115 10.38 -6.08 7.15
N ARG A 116 11.13 -7.01 6.54
CA ARG A 116 11.17 -7.24 5.09
C ARG A 116 10.46 -8.55 4.74
N MET A 117 9.73 -8.56 3.62
CA MET A 117 9.00 -9.70 3.07
C MET A 117 9.27 -9.82 1.57
N GLY A 118 9.12 -11.02 1.03
CA GLY A 118 9.39 -11.34 -0.37
C GLY A 118 10.63 -12.24 -0.56
N PRO A 119 11.13 -12.39 -1.80
CA PRO A 119 10.67 -11.68 -2.99
C PRO A 119 9.25 -12.10 -3.39
N PHE A 120 8.45 -11.13 -3.80
CA PHE A 120 7.15 -11.37 -4.43
C PHE A 120 7.31 -11.24 -5.94
N LYS A 121 6.59 -12.07 -6.69
CA LYS A 121 6.46 -11.94 -8.14
C LYS A 121 4.98 -11.78 -8.46
N HIS A 122 4.65 -10.78 -9.26
CA HIS A 122 3.27 -10.53 -9.66
C HIS A 122 3.20 -10.14 -11.13
N ASP A 123 2.33 -10.80 -11.88
CA ASP A 123 1.97 -10.41 -13.24
C ASP A 123 0.64 -9.67 -13.18
N PHE A 124 0.66 -8.38 -13.50
CA PHE A 124 -0.55 -7.56 -13.48
C PHE A 124 -1.48 -7.83 -14.67
N ALA A 125 -1.05 -8.59 -15.68
CA ALA A 125 -1.92 -9.04 -16.76
C ALA A 125 -2.95 -10.08 -16.29
N GLU A 126 -2.63 -10.86 -15.25
CA GLU A 126 -3.49 -11.96 -14.78
C GLU A 126 -4.57 -11.52 -13.79
N SER A 127 -4.49 -10.30 -13.25
CA SER A 127 -5.34 -9.82 -12.15
C SER A 127 -6.01 -8.48 -12.47
N THR A 128 -6.78 -8.41 -13.55
CA THR A 128 -7.71 -7.29 -13.78
C THR A 128 -8.86 -7.37 -12.78
N VAL A 129 -8.76 -6.61 -11.68
CA VAL A 129 -9.91 -6.34 -10.82
C VAL A 129 -10.73 -5.23 -11.49
N SER A 130 -11.79 -5.60 -12.21
CA SER A 130 -12.82 -4.66 -12.62
C SER A 130 -13.51 -4.10 -11.37
N GLY A 131 -13.43 -2.79 -11.18
CA GLY A 131 -14.13 -2.07 -10.11
C GLY A 131 -15.63 -1.97 -10.35
#